data_AF-A0A661BSU5-F1
#
_entry.id   AF-A0A661BSU5-F1
#
_cell.length_a   1.000
_cell.length_b   1.000
_cell.length_c   1.000
_cell.angle_alpha   90.00
_cell.angle_beta   90.00
_cell.angle_gamma   90.00
#
_symmetry.space_group_name_H-M   'P 1'
#
loop_
_entity.id
_entity.type
_entity.pdbx_description
1 polymer ?
#
loop_
_entity_poly.entity_id
_entity_poly.type
_entity_poly.pdbx_seq_one_letter_code
_entity_poly.pdbx_strand_id
1 'polypeptide(L)'
;MNAVLISLLLAIAAVQPYAVSVEEFLEKECQKGVEKDCEKLADLKVQLVKQKRLQERAVLYGQRINDNGPMLDKKTPDLEGAYPGVMQDHLQSEIAAGEDLTLDEVRLPRCASHYHNHWVNKKLWWPTDDDYKPDWASIYVFIVDHYYGFCLKS
;
A
#
# COMPACT_ATOMS: atom_id res chain seq x y z
N MET A 1 -55.45 23.47 -1.27
CA MET A 1 -54.62 22.59 -2.13
C MET A 1 -53.22 23.16 -2.12
N ASN A 2 -52.23 22.52 -1.48
CA ASN A 2 -50.78 22.79 -1.62
C ASN A 2 -49.89 21.97 -0.66
N ALA A 3 -50.46 21.22 0.29
CA ALA A 3 -49.66 20.41 1.21
C ALA A 3 -49.22 19.03 0.66
N VAL A 4 -49.83 18.55 -0.43
CA VAL A 4 -49.59 17.19 -0.94
C VAL A 4 -48.34 17.10 -1.83
N LEU A 5 -47.88 18.22 -2.40
CA LEU A 5 -46.76 18.24 -3.35
C LEU A 5 -45.37 18.26 -2.69
N ILE A 6 -45.28 18.68 -1.42
CA ILE A 6 -43.98 18.82 -0.73
C ILE A 6 -43.47 17.46 -0.22
N SER A 7 -44.38 16.55 0.15
CA SER A 7 -44.00 15.22 0.66
C SER A 7 -43.45 14.26 -0.40
N LEU A 8 -43.71 14.51 -1.70
CA LEU A 8 -43.24 13.66 -2.79
C LEU A 8 -41.77 13.95 -3.18
N LEU A 9 -41.27 15.16 -2.91
CA LEU A 9 -39.91 15.59 -3.28
C LEU A 9 -38.83 15.10 -2.30
N LEU A 10 -39.19 14.74 -1.06
CA LEU A 10 -38.25 14.22 -0.06
C LEU A 10 -37.93 12.72 -0.23
N ALA A 11 -38.73 11.97 -0.99
CA ALA A 11 -38.52 10.53 -1.19
C ALA A 11 -37.44 10.20 -2.23
N ILE A 12 -37.07 11.14 -3.10
CA ILE A 12 -36.09 10.91 -4.18
C ILE A 12 -34.65 11.10 -3.68
N ALA A 13 -34.44 11.80 -2.56
CA ALA A 13 -33.11 12.07 -2.00
C ALA A 13 -32.53 10.96 -1.11
N ALA A 14 -33.31 9.92 -0.79
CA ALA A 14 -32.89 8.86 0.14
C ALA A 14 -32.22 7.65 -0.53
N VAL A 15 -32.19 7.58 -1.87
CA VAL A 15 -31.45 6.53 -2.57
C VAL A 15 -30.02 7.02 -2.75
N GLN A 16 -29.19 6.90 -1.70
CA GLN A 16 -27.75 6.93 -1.92
C GLN A 16 -27.44 5.81 -2.93
N PRO A 17 -26.71 6.07 -4.03
CA PRO A 17 -26.22 4.99 -4.86
C PRO A 17 -25.43 4.06 -3.94
N TYR A 18 -25.86 2.81 -3.81
CA TYR A 18 -25.11 1.81 -3.06
C TYR A 18 -23.71 1.78 -3.68
N ALA A 19 -22.71 2.25 -2.93
CA ALA A 19 -21.33 2.21 -3.35
C ALA A 19 -20.89 0.74 -3.34
N VAL A 20 -21.06 0.09 -4.49
CA VAL A 20 -20.60 -1.29 -4.71
C VAL A 20 -19.08 -1.25 -4.77
N SER A 21 -18.41 -2.14 -4.04
CA SER A 21 -16.95 -2.25 -4.14
C SER A 21 -16.55 -2.74 -5.53
N VAL A 22 -15.31 -2.46 -5.97
CA VAL A 22 -14.82 -2.98 -7.26
C VAL A 22 -14.90 -4.51 -7.30
N GLU A 23 -14.60 -5.16 -6.18
CA GLU A 23 -14.74 -6.62 -6.05
C GLU A 23 -16.20 -7.06 -6.23
N GLU A 24 -17.15 -6.47 -5.50
CA GLU A 24 -18.57 -6.83 -5.60
C GLU A 24 -19.14 -6.56 -7.00
N PHE A 25 -18.67 -5.50 -7.67
CA PHE A 25 -19.03 -5.20 -9.04
C PHE A 25 -18.53 -6.29 -9.99
N LEU A 26 -17.24 -6.65 -9.91
CA LEU A 26 -16.64 -7.67 -10.76
C LEU A 26 -17.23 -9.06 -10.49
N GLU A 27 -17.59 -9.39 -9.25
CA GLU A 27 -18.31 -10.61 -8.89
C GLU A 27 -19.66 -10.69 -9.59
N LYS A 28 -20.44 -9.61 -9.56
CA LYS A 28 -21.75 -9.54 -10.22
C LYS A 28 -21.63 -9.67 -11.74
N GLU A 29 -20.68 -9.00 -12.37
CA GLU A 29 -20.50 -9.08 -13.83
C GLU A 29 -19.95 -10.44 -14.27
N CYS A 30 -19.05 -11.04 -13.48
CA CYS A 30 -18.58 -12.40 -13.74
C CYS A 30 -19.72 -13.43 -13.63
N GLN A 31 -20.58 -13.34 -12.61
CA GLN A 31 -21.76 -14.21 -12.46
C GLN A 31 -22.76 -14.09 -13.62
N LYS A 32 -22.80 -12.94 -14.30
CA LYS A 32 -23.59 -12.72 -15.53
C LYS A 32 -22.91 -13.30 -16.79
N GLY A 33 -21.71 -13.84 -16.67
CA GLY A 33 -20.97 -14.46 -17.77
C GLY A 33 -20.04 -13.52 -18.55
N VAL A 34 -19.71 -12.34 -18.01
CA VAL A 34 -18.73 -11.43 -18.65
C VAL A 34 -17.30 -11.92 -18.35
N GLU A 35 -16.74 -12.73 -19.25
CA GLU A 35 -15.44 -13.40 -19.09
C GLU A 35 -14.30 -12.45 -18.70
N LYS A 36 -14.19 -11.28 -19.36
CA LYS A 36 -13.20 -10.24 -19.04
C LYS A 36 -13.26 -9.79 -17.58
N ASP A 37 -14.45 -9.74 -16.99
CA ASP A 37 -14.60 -9.29 -15.60
C ASP A 37 -14.34 -10.44 -14.62
N CYS A 38 -14.52 -11.70 -15.02
CA CYS A 38 -14.01 -12.85 -14.28
C CYS A 38 -12.48 -12.85 -14.20
N GLU A 39 -11.79 -12.55 -15.30
CA GLU A 39 -10.32 -12.45 -15.30
C GLU A 39 -9.83 -11.32 -14.37
N LYS A 40 -10.44 -10.14 -14.46
CA LYS A 40 -10.12 -9.03 -13.54
C LYS A 40 -10.42 -9.36 -12.08
N LEU A 41 -11.51 -10.07 -11.81
CA LEU A 41 -11.83 -10.51 -10.45
C LEU A 41 -10.75 -11.45 -9.91
N ALA A 42 -10.28 -12.38 -10.74
CA ALA A 42 -9.22 -13.31 -10.37
C ALA A 42 -7.91 -12.57 -10.07
N ASP A 43 -7.50 -11.63 -10.94
CA ASP A 43 -6.33 -10.78 -10.69
C ASP A 43 -6.50 -9.94 -9.42
N LEU A 44 -7.65 -9.27 -9.24
CA LEU A 44 -7.93 -8.47 -8.04
C LEU A 44 -7.80 -9.31 -6.77
N LYS A 45 -8.33 -10.54 -6.76
CA LYS A 45 -8.22 -11.46 -5.61
C LYS A 45 -6.77 -11.79 -5.29
N VAL A 46 -5.93 -12.01 -6.30
CA VAL A 46 -4.49 -12.20 -6.10
C VAL A 46 -3.84 -10.93 -5.52
N GLN A 47 -4.15 -9.75 -6.05
CA GLN A 47 -3.62 -8.48 -5.56
C GLN A 47 -4.03 -8.19 -4.11
N LEU A 48 -5.28 -8.49 -3.74
CA LEU A 48 -5.77 -8.31 -2.36
C LEU A 48 -5.03 -9.21 -1.37
N VAL A 49 -4.71 -10.45 -1.75
CA VAL A 49 -3.88 -11.34 -0.92
C VAL A 49 -2.47 -10.75 -0.75
N LYS A 50 -1.84 -10.29 -1.84
CA LYS A 50 -0.51 -9.65 -1.79
C LYS A 50 -0.51 -8.39 -0.92
N GLN A 51 -1.53 -7.54 -1.09
CA GLN A 51 -1.70 -6.32 -0.30
C GLN A 51 -1.88 -6.62 1.19
N LYS A 52 -2.69 -7.63 1.53
CA LYS A 52 -2.87 -8.06 2.92
C LYS A 52 -1.56 -8.56 3.52
N ARG A 53 -0.81 -9.42 2.83
CA ARG A 53 0.52 -9.87 3.27
C ARG A 53 1.47 -8.70 3.48
N LEU A 54 1.50 -7.74 2.55
CA LEU A 54 2.33 -6.55 2.65
C LEU A 54 2.00 -5.73 3.90
N GLN A 55 0.71 -5.49 4.18
CA GLN A 55 0.26 -4.76 5.36
C GLN A 55 0.60 -5.49 6.66
N GLU A 56 0.35 -6.79 6.73
CA GLU A 56 0.70 -7.62 7.89
C GLU A 56 2.22 -7.60 8.14
N ARG A 57 3.02 -7.71 7.06
CA ARG A 57 4.47 -7.68 7.17
C ARG A 57 4.99 -6.32 7.60
N ALA A 58 4.43 -5.24 7.09
CA ALA A 58 4.79 -3.87 7.46
C ALA A 58 4.62 -3.62 8.96
N VAL A 59 3.51 -4.09 9.55
CA VAL A 59 3.28 -3.99 11.00
C VAL A 59 4.34 -4.77 11.79
N LEU A 60 4.61 -6.02 11.38
CA LEU A 60 5.61 -6.86 12.05
C LEU A 60 7.03 -6.28 11.93
N TYR A 61 7.38 -5.69 10.79
CA TYR A 61 8.65 -5.01 10.59
C TYR A 61 8.77 -3.78 11.49
N GLY A 62 7.73 -2.93 11.52
CA GLY A 62 7.69 -1.75 12.39
C GLY A 62 7.87 -2.08 13.87
N GLN A 63 7.30 -3.19 14.34
CA GLN A 63 7.48 -3.68 15.73
C GLN A 63 8.92 -4.11 16.05
N ARG A 64 9.70 -4.55 15.05
CA ARG A 64 11.05 -5.10 15.21
C ARG A 64 12.15 -4.20 14.66
N ILE A 65 11.84 -2.98 14.23
CA ILE A 65 12.82 -2.10 13.58
C ILE A 65 14.06 -1.84 14.47
N ASN A 66 13.89 -1.86 15.80
CA ASN A 66 14.99 -1.68 16.75
C ASN A 66 15.89 -2.91 16.91
N ASP A 67 15.42 -4.11 16.55
CA ASP A 67 16.21 -5.33 16.65
C ASP A 67 17.42 -5.28 15.70
N ASN A 68 17.35 -4.44 14.66
CA ASN A 68 18.40 -4.24 13.65
C ASN A 68 19.22 -2.96 13.84
N GLY A 69 19.01 -2.20 14.92
CA GLY A 69 19.79 -0.98 15.24
C GLY A 69 18.93 0.19 15.76
N PRO A 70 19.55 1.34 16.10
CA PRO A 70 18.86 2.48 16.73
C PRO A 70 18.09 3.34 15.71
N MET A 71 17.15 2.74 14.98
CA MET A 71 16.38 3.42 13.93
C MET A 71 15.17 4.22 14.47
N LEU A 72 14.66 3.93 15.69
CA LEU A 72 13.52 4.65 16.27
C LEU A 72 13.85 5.92 17.05
N ASP A 73 15.09 6.09 17.51
CA ASP A 73 15.43 7.21 18.42
C ASP A 73 15.68 8.55 17.68
N LYS A 74 15.50 8.57 16.36
CA LYS A 74 15.69 9.76 15.52
C LYS A 74 14.35 10.39 15.17
N LYS A 75 14.25 11.71 15.38
CA LYS A 75 13.13 12.54 14.87
C LYS A 75 13.02 12.54 13.34
N THR A 76 14.11 12.19 12.65
CA THR A 76 14.18 12.09 11.19
C THR A 76 14.66 10.69 10.83
N PRO A 77 13.91 9.92 10.02
CA PRO A 77 14.29 8.57 9.69
C PRO A 77 15.49 8.55 8.74
N ASP A 78 16.35 7.55 8.92
CA ASP A 78 17.37 7.21 7.92
C ASP A 78 16.76 6.28 6.87
N LEU A 79 16.02 6.87 5.91
CA LEU A 79 15.37 6.11 4.86
C LEU A 79 16.35 5.43 3.90
N GLU A 80 17.56 5.97 3.71
CA GLU A 80 18.57 5.38 2.82
C GLU A 80 19.14 4.12 3.45
N GLY A 81 19.48 4.17 4.74
CA GLY A 81 19.94 3.02 5.51
C GLY A 81 18.86 1.95 5.72
N ALA A 82 17.59 2.35 5.88
CA ALA A 82 16.49 1.40 6.08
C ALA A 82 16.09 0.65 4.80
N TYR A 83 16.26 1.28 3.64
CA TYR A 83 15.75 0.77 2.36
C TYR A 83 16.18 -0.67 2.05
N PRO A 84 17.48 -1.05 2.15
CA PRO A 84 17.90 -2.41 1.82
C PRO A 84 17.29 -3.45 2.76
N GLY A 85 17.21 -3.13 4.06
CA GLY A 85 16.62 -4.02 5.07
C GLY A 85 15.14 -4.27 4.81
N VAL A 86 14.38 -3.22 4.51
CA VAL A 86 12.96 -3.33 4.14
C VAL A 86 12.79 -4.20 2.89
N MET A 87 13.58 -3.96 1.85
CA MET A 87 13.45 -4.75 0.62
C MET A 87 13.84 -6.21 0.83
N GLN A 88 14.92 -6.48 1.56
CA GLN A 88 15.31 -7.85 1.87
C GLN A 88 14.23 -8.58 2.68
N ASP A 89 13.67 -7.92 3.68
CA ASP A 89 12.58 -8.43 4.52
C ASP A 89 11.32 -8.75 3.68
N HIS A 90 10.95 -7.84 2.78
CA HIS A 90 9.83 -8.01 1.88
C HIS A 90 10.03 -9.19 0.92
N LEU A 91 11.18 -9.26 0.24
CA LEU A 91 11.46 -10.34 -0.69
C LEU A 91 11.48 -11.69 0.02
N GLN A 92 12.10 -11.79 1.19
CA GLN A 92 12.09 -13.03 1.97
C GLN A 92 10.68 -13.47 2.34
N SER A 93 9.81 -12.53 2.72
CA SER A 93 8.41 -12.81 3.02
C SER A 93 7.63 -13.31 1.80
N GLU A 94 7.82 -12.70 0.64
CA GLU A 94 7.12 -13.08 -0.59
C GLU A 94 7.66 -14.40 -1.18
N ILE A 95 8.97 -14.64 -1.10
CA ILE A 95 9.59 -15.93 -1.46
C ILE A 95 9.07 -17.06 -0.57
N ALA A 96 8.95 -16.82 0.74
CA ALA A 96 8.35 -17.78 1.66
C ALA A 96 6.86 -18.07 1.34
N ALA A 97 6.18 -17.12 0.70
CA ALA A 97 4.81 -17.28 0.20
C ALA A 97 4.73 -17.89 -1.21
N GLY A 98 5.87 -18.29 -1.80
CA GLY A 98 5.95 -18.98 -3.09
C GLY A 98 6.15 -18.08 -4.31
N GLU A 99 6.42 -16.78 -4.13
CA GLU A 99 6.74 -15.88 -5.24
C GLU A 99 8.20 -16.06 -5.70
N ASP A 100 8.44 -15.97 -7.01
CA ASP A 100 9.79 -15.97 -7.58
C ASP A 100 10.25 -14.52 -7.78
N LEU A 101 10.95 -13.99 -6.79
CA LEU A 101 11.43 -12.61 -6.76
C LEU A 101 12.92 -12.57 -6.48
N THR A 102 13.62 -11.62 -7.11
CA THR A 102 15.04 -11.36 -6.87
C THR A 102 15.27 -9.86 -6.67
N LEU A 103 16.18 -9.54 -5.76
CA LEU A 103 16.57 -8.17 -5.46
C LEU A 103 17.59 -7.69 -6.51
N ASP A 104 17.35 -6.54 -7.14
CA ASP A 104 18.33 -5.91 -8.02
C ASP A 104 19.33 -5.13 -7.17
N GLU A 105 20.37 -5.83 -6.71
CA GLU A 105 21.43 -5.27 -5.86
C GLU A 105 22.20 -4.12 -6.54
N VAL A 106 22.20 -4.05 -7.88
CA VAL A 106 22.89 -2.99 -8.63
C VAL A 106 22.10 -1.69 -8.59
N ARG A 107 20.77 -1.76 -8.70
CA ARG A 107 19.90 -0.58 -8.65
C ARG A 107 19.59 -0.13 -7.22
N LEU A 108 19.55 -1.06 -6.28
CA LEU A 108 19.09 -0.82 -4.91
C LEU A 108 19.74 0.40 -4.24
N PRO A 109 21.07 0.62 -4.27
CA PRO A 109 21.68 1.78 -3.63
C PRO A 109 21.23 3.11 -4.23
N ARG A 110 21.08 3.18 -5.56
CA ARG A 110 20.60 4.39 -6.23
C ARG A 110 19.16 4.69 -5.87
N CYS A 111 18.34 3.65 -5.71
CA CYS A 111 16.94 3.80 -5.34
C CYS A 111 16.77 4.21 -3.88
N ALA A 112 17.58 3.66 -2.97
CA ALA A 112 17.63 4.07 -1.57
C ALA A 112 17.99 5.56 -1.45
N SER A 113 19.06 5.98 -2.13
CA SER A 113 19.50 7.38 -2.14
C SER A 113 18.46 8.30 -2.76
N HIS A 114 17.84 7.92 -3.89
CA HIS A 114 16.77 8.71 -4.50
C HIS A 114 15.58 8.91 -3.54
N TYR A 115 15.09 7.82 -2.92
CA TYR A 115 13.96 7.85 -1.99
C TYR A 115 14.25 8.74 -0.78
N HIS A 116 15.41 8.58 -0.16
CA HIS A 116 15.82 9.40 0.97
C HIS A 116 15.96 10.87 0.58
N ASN A 117 16.61 11.16 -0.55
CA ASN A 117 16.77 12.52 -1.04
C ASN A 117 15.41 13.20 -1.30
N HIS A 118 14.47 12.46 -1.86
CA HIS A 118 13.14 12.96 -2.18
C HIS A 118 12.39 13.39 -0.91
N TRP A 119 12.36 12.55 0.13
CA TRP A 119 11.55 12.83 1.32
C TRP A 119 12.29 13.62 2.40
N VAL A 120 13.53 13.22 2.72
CA VAL A 120 14.28 13.76 3.86
C VAL A 120 15.08 14.99 3.45
N ASN A 121 15.97 14.87 2.46
CA ASN A 121 16.89 15.98 2.14
C ASN A 121 16.17 17.19 1.52
N LYS A 122 15.11 16.96 0.75
CA LYS A 122 14.23 18.04 0.25
C LYS A 122 13.24 18.56 1.31
N LYS A 123 13.25 18.02 2.53
CA LYS A 123 12.33 18.39 3.62
C LYS A 123 10.87 18.35 3.18
N LEU A 124 10.53 17.33 2.40
CA LEU A 124 9.14 17.03 2.07
C LEU A 124 8.52 16.31 3.27
N TRP A 125 7.53 15.46 3.00
CA TRP A 125 6.78 14.75 4.02
C TRP A 125 7.19 13.28 4.05
N TRP A 126 7.34 12.69 5.24
CA TRP A 126 7.40 11.25 5.42
C TRP A 126 6.38 10.83 6.46
N PRO A 127 5.95 9.55 6.47
CA PRO A 127 4.95 9.07 7.43
C PRO A 127 5.44 9.18 8.86
N THR A 128 4.59 9.73 9.72
CA THR A 128 4.83 9.84 11.15
C THR A 128 3.67 9.27 11.95
N ASP A 129 3.95 8.72 13.11
CA ASP A 129 2.95 8.30 14.09
C ASP A 129 2.39 9.51 14.87
N ASP A 130 1.48 9.23 15.81
CA ASP A 130 0.85 10.24 16.67
C ASP A 130 1.86 10.96 17.60
N ASP A 131 3.05 10.39 17.81
CA ASP A 131 4.15 10.97 18.59
C ASP A 131 5.14 11.78 17.71
N TYR A 132 4.82 11.97 16.42
CA TYR A 132 5.69 12.59 15.42
C TYR A 132 7.03 11.84 15.19
N LYS A 133 7.08 10.56 15.52
CA LYS A 133 8.20 9.67 15.19
C LYS A 133 7.92 8.98 13.85
N PRO A 134 8.95 8.41 13.19
CA PRO A 134 8.73 7.70 11.94
C PRO A 134 7.72 6.55 12.09
N ASP A 135 6.65 6.56 11.28
CA ASP A 135 5.74 5.43 11.18
C ASP A 135 6.36 4.38 10.25
N TRP A 136 7.06 3.43 10.86
CA TRP A 136 7.80 2.40 10.14
C TRP A 136 6.92 1.41 9.37
N ALA A 137 5.66 1.21 9.78
CA ALA A 137 4.75 0.37 9.01
C ALA A 137 4.39 1.06 7.68
N SER A 138 4.02 2.34 7.73
CA SER A 138 3.76 3.10 6.51
C SER A 138 5.01 3.28 5.65
N ILE A 139 6.16 3.60 6.27
CA ILE A 139 7.45 3.74 5.56
C ILE A 139 7.81 2.45 4.83
N TYR A 140 7.61 1.28 5.46
CA TYR A 140 7.85 -0.02 4.84
C TYR A 140 7.05 -0.17 3.53
N VAL A 141 5.75 0.12 3.57
CA VAL A 141 4.88 0.04 2.39
C VAL A 141 5.36 0.98 1.29
N PHE A 142 5.71 2.23 1.63
CA PHE A 142 6.16 3.20 0.64
C PHE A 142 7.54 2.90 0.04
N ILE A 143 8.44 2.26 0.79
CA ILE A 143 9.72 1.78 0.23
C ILE A 143 9.45 0.68 -0.81
N VAL A 144 8.58 -0.28 -0.48
CA VAL A 144 8.19 -1.36 -1.40
C VAL A 144 7.52 -0.79 -2.66
N ASP A 145 6.57 0.13 -2.48
CA ASP A 145 5.89 0.80 -3.60
C ASP A 145 6.87 1.61 -4.47
N HIS A 146 7.79 2.37 -3.85
CA HIS A 146 8.83 3.07 -4.59
C HIS A 146 9.74 2.12 -5.37
N TYR A 147 10.09 0.95 -4.82
CA TYR A 147 10.92 -0.02 -5.52
C TYR A 147 10.25 -0.56 -6.78
N TYR A 148 9.03 -1.09 -6.68
CA TYR A 148 8.34 -1.67 -7.84
C TYR A 148 7.74 -0.61 -8.78
N GLY A 149 7.29 0.52 -8.21
CA GLY A 149 6.63 1.60 -8.93
C GLY A 149 7.60 2.54 -9.66
N PHE A 150 8.81 2.73 -9.12
CA PHE A 150 9.80 3.65 -9.68
C PHE A 150 11.12 2.95 -10.03
N CYS A 151 11.74 2.25 -9.08
CA CYS A 151 13.11 1.73 -9.25
C CYS A 151 13.24 0.69 -10.37
N LEU A 152 12.29 -0.25 -10.46
CA LEU A 152 12.30 -1.29 -11.50
C LEU A 152 11.73 -0.83 -12.84
N LYS A 153 10.87 0.20 -12.85
CA LYS A 153 10.29 0.75 -14.08
C LYS A 153 11.18 1.78 -14.79
N SER A 154 12.16 2.35 -14.09
CA SER A 154 13.07 3.37 -14.60
C SER A 154 14.33 2.81 -15.26
#